data_AF-A0A7Y2P8D0-F1
#
_entry.id   AF-A0A7Y2P8D0-F1
#
_cell.length_a   1.000
_cell.length_b   1.000
_cell.length_c   1.000
_cell.angle_alpha   90.00
_cell.angle_beta   90.00
_cell.angle_gamma   90.00
#
_symmetry.space_group_name_H-M   'P 1'
#
loop_
_entity.id
_entity.type
_entity.pdbx_description
1 polymer ?
#
loop_
_entity_poly.entity_id
_entity_poly.type
_entity_poly.pdbx_seq_one_letter_code
_entity_poly.pdbx_strand_id
1 'polypeptide(L)'
;MVDSYAEMVSRRLADRNDNIMANLEKLGDWHLRFTMRIFGDCLDEEERAKLLGGYTEYWTEKELRAFAKEFVPAYTEYAIAELLEKKKEGERFFPPFLTQEEYQEMAVREKWPKILENLEDVSMLQLRREVARMGMLFRPYMLSDPGFNEGVLEFVLYFDLLDRVAGVSVSDLRDCAREIAPLVQSAVAAKSVAECEKILARIRTAVATVAELPADPETLLGPEMERYPREAPPGWKLRELSLTLETMSLKDLRLSALVHMDILTTEEVREIVSPFMTRFPSFYEIPGNGLRELILAVAESVDDRLITYFFDRYLTGRMAMTKPVSFLVWKLMPEGEKLRLLREDNDRMDSAVMSRHLARFLHASSPGDLGDAGRQISLLTNENFVSTHGLILKGLGGGEEGVRRFYDEVTVLALRMVSSGEGEKQKIFDTIRGKITEAAGLPPDPTEEGN
;
A
#
# COMPACT_ATOMS: atom_id res chain seq x y z
N MET A 1 6.07 -31.46 -41.24
CA MET A 1 6.74 -32.00 -40.03
C MET A 1 5.76 -31.80 -38.89
N VAL A 2 5.58 -32.81 -38.04
CA VAL A 2 4.81 -32.65 -36.80
C VAL A 2 5.83 -32.17 -35.77
N ASP A 3 5.73 -30.91 -35.36
CA ASP A 3 6.58 -30.37 -34.30
C ASP A 3 6.30 -31.16 -33.01
N SER A 4 7.34 -31.61 -32.31
CA SER A 4 7.19 -32.23 -30.98
C SER A 4 6.60 -31.22 -29.99
N TYR A 5 5.97 -31.68 -28.90
CA TYR A 5 5.43 -30.80 -27.87
C TYR A 5 6.51 -29.87 -27.32
N ALA A 6 7.71 -30.41 -27.06
CA ALA A 6 8.84 -29.64 -26.55
C ALA A 6 9.28 -28.53 -27.53
N GLU A 7 9.31 -28.80 -28.84
CA GLU A 7 9.62 -27.78 -29.85
C GLU A 7 8.54 -26.70 -29.93
N MET A 8 7.26 -27.10 -29.90
CA MET A 8 6.13 -26.17 -29.93
C MET A 8 6.15 -25.23 -28.72
N VAL A 9 6.34 -25.75 -27.50
CA VAL A 9 6.37 -24.94 -26.27
C VAL A 9 7.63 -24.09 -26.20
N SER A 10 8.79 -24.61 -26.61
CA SER A 10 10.03 -23.80 -26.69
C SER A 10 9.85 -22.59 -27.60
N ARG A 11 9.20 -22.77 -28.76
CA ARG A 11 8.86 -21.66 -29.67
C ARG A 11 7.91 -20.67 -29.01
N ARG A 12 6.87 -21.14 -28.32
CA ARG A 12 5.93 -20.26 -27.60
C ARG A 12 6.62 -19.43 -26.51
N LEU A 13 7.55 -20.03 -25.76
CA LEU A 13 8.33 -19.33 -24.73
C LEU A 13 9.21 -18.24 -25.37
N ALA A 14 9.88 -18.54 -26.49
CA ALA A 14 10.66 -17.57 -27.25
C ALA A 14 9.77 -16.44 -27.82
N ASP A 15 8.62 -16.77 -28.41
CA ASP A 15 7.66 -15.79 -28.93
C ASP A 15 7.11 -14.88 -27.80
N ARG A 16 6.87 -15.44 -26.60
CA ARG A 16 6.44 -14.67 -25.42
C ARG A 16 7.54 -13.71 -24.98
N ASN A 17 8.79 -14.15 -24.91
CA ASN A 17 9.95 -13.29 -24.65
C ASN A 17 10.01 -12.13 -25.66
N ASP A 18 9.99 -12.45 -26.95
CA ASP A 18 10.11 -11.45 -28.01
C ASP A 18 8.98 -10.43 -27.95
N ASN A 19 7.75 -10.87 -27.67
CA ASN A 19 6.61 -9.98 -27.50
C ASN A 19 6.73 -9.06 -26.27
N ILE A 20 7.18 -9.59 -25.12
CA ILE A 20 7.41 -8.79 -23.92
C ILE A 20 8.51 -7.76 -24.18
N MET A 21 9.65 -8.21 -24.73
CA MET A 21 10.80 -7.36 -25.01
C MET A 21 10.50 -6.26 -26.03
N ALA A 22 9.71 -6.56 -27.07
CA ALA A 22 9.27 -5.58 -28.07
C ALA A 22 8.33 -4.51 -27.48
N ASN A 23 7.62 -4.81 -26.39
CA ASN A 23 6.65 -3.92 -25.76
C ASN A 23 7.09 -3.39 -24.39
N LEU A 24 8.31 -3.70 -23.96
CA LEU A 24 8.77 -3.45 -22.59
C LEU A 24 8.70 -1.98 -22.16
N GLU A 25 8.93 -1.05 -23.09
CA GLU A 25 8.82 0.40 -22.83
C GLU A 25 7.38 0.88 -22.63
N LYS A 26 6.38 0.09 -23.04
CA LYS A 26 4.95 0.38 -22.86
C LYS A 26 4.38 -0.25 -21.58
N LEU A 27 5.10 -1.17 -20.96
CA LEU A 27 4.67 -1.82 -19.72
C LEU A 27 4.86 -0.83 -18.56
N GLY A 28 3.76 -0.50 -17.88
CA GLY A 28 3.79 0.28 -16.65
C GLY A 28 4.22 -0.56 -15.45
N ASP A 29 4.47 0.10 -14.32
CA ASP A 29 4.88 -0.50 -13.04
C ASP A 29 4.13 -1.80 -12.69
N TRP A 30 2.80 -1.77 -12.77
CA TRP A 30 1.95 -2.91 -12.44
C TRP A 30 2.24 -4.14 -13.29
N HIS A 31 2.31 -3.98 -14.62
CA HIS A 31 2.56 -5.07 -15.56
C HIS A 31 3.98 -5.64 -15.40
N LEU A 32 4.95 -4.78 -15.12
CA LEU A 32 6.33 -5.21 -14.84
C LEU A 32 6.34 -6.09 -13.58
N ARG A 33 5.82 -5.61 -12.46
CA ARG A 33 5.77 -6.42 -11.22
C ARG A 33 5.05 -7.74 -11.42
N PHE A 34 3.92 -7.73 -12.12
CA PHE A 34 3.18 -8.96 -12.39
C PHE A 34 3.99 -9.97 -13.23
N THR A 35 4.69 -9.49 -14.26
CA THR A 35 5.60 -10.33 -15.08
C THR A 35 6.66 -11.02 -14.22
N MET A 36 7.27 -10.28 -13.27
CA MET A 36 8.28 -10.82 -12.37
C MET A 36 7.70 -11.83 -11.39
N ARG A 37 6.45 -11.64 -10.94
CA ARG A 37 5.75 -12.62 -10.10
C ARG A 37 5.43 -13.91 -10.85
N ILE A 38 4.90 -13.82 -12.07
CA ILE A 38 4.56 -15.00 -12.91
C ILE A 38 5.80 -15.86 -13.11
N PHE A 39 6.88 -15.27 -13.63
CA PHE A 39 8.10 -16.00 -13.93
C PHE A 39 8.85 -16.41 -12.65
N GLY A 40 8.85 -15.55 -11.63
CA GLY A 40 9.44 -15.85 -10.33
C GLY A 40 8.81 -17.04 -9.62
N ASP A 41 7.50 -17.25 -9.79
CA ASP A 41 6.80 -18.42 -9.26
C ASP A 41 7.05 -19.70 -10.06
N CYS A 42 7.75 -19.62 -11.19
CA CYS A 42 8.18 -20.77 -11.98
C CYS A 42 9.66 -21.13 -11.78
N LEU A 43 10.37 -20.45 -10.88
CA LEU A 43 11.77 -20.74 -10.58
C LEU A 43 11.89 -21.69 -9.38
N ASP A 44 12.89 -22.56 -9.37
CA ASP A 44 13.28 -23.28 -8.15
C ASP A 44 14.02 -22.35 -7.18
N GLU A 45 14.40 -22.84 -5.98
CA GLU A 45 15.04 -21.99 -4.96
C GLU A 45 16.40 -21.43 -5.43
N GLU A 46 17.18 -22.21 -6.18
CA GLU A 46 18.52 -21.82 -6.63
C GLU A 46 18.45 -20.77 -7.74
N GLU A 47 17.65 -21.03 -8.78
CA GLU A 47 17.48 -20.11 -9.89
C GLU A 47 16.67 -18.88 -9.49
N ARG A 48 15.77 -18.98 -8.51
CA ARG A 48 15.13 -17.80 -7.90
C ARG A 48 16.16 -16.91 -7.21
N ALA A 49 17.08 -17.47 -6.41
CA ALA A 49 18.11 -16.68 -5.75
C ALA A 49 19.06 -16.01 -6.74
N LYS A 50 19.34 -16.67 -7.87
CA LYS A 50 20.22 -16.17 -8.94
C LYS A 50 19.54 -15.12 -9.83
N LEU A 51 18.37 -15.41 -10.38
CA LEU A 51 17.71 -14.57 -11.37
C LEU A 51 16.90 -13.43 -10.75
N LEU A 52 16.36 -13.61 -9.54
CA LEU A 52 15.66 -12.55 -8.78
C LEU A 52 16.54 -11.92 -7.70
N GLY A 53 17.85 -12.14 -7.74
CA GLY A 53 18.81 -11.55 -6.81
C GLY A 53 18.72 -10.02 -6.80
N GLY A 54 18.40 -9.46 -5.63
CA GLY A 54 18.28 -8.01 -5.44
C GLY A 54 16.98 -7.38 -5.95
N TYR A 55 16.08 -8.14 -6.58
CA TYR A 55 14.77 -7.65 -7.01
C TYR A 55 13.94 -7.14 -5.83
N THR A 56 13.26 -6.01 -6.01
CA THR A 56 12.24 -5.52 -5.09
C THR A 56 11.12 -4.79 -5.82
N GLU A 57 9.88 -4.99 -5.37
CA GLU A 57 8.71 -4.28 -5.89
C GLU A 57 8.65 -2.79 -5.52
N TYR A 58 9.62 -2.34 -4.71
CA TYR A 58 9.78 -0.96 -4.28
C TYR A 58 10.72 -0.15 -5.19
N TRP A 59 11.22 -0.74 -6.26
CA TRP A 59 11.93 -0.02 -7.31
C TRP A 59 10.99 0.89 -8.12
N THR A 60 11.59 1.88 -8.78
CA THR A 60 10.86 2.71 -9.74
C THR A 60 10.51 1.90 -10.98
N GLU A 61 9.52 2.35 -11.75
CA GLU A 61 9.18 1.75 -13.04
C GLU A 61 10.41 1.64 -13.97
N LYS A 62 11.29 2.65 -13.97
CA LYS A 62 12.52 2.65 -14.78
C LYS A 62 13.47 1.52 -14.36
N GLU A 63 13.62 1.29 -13.07
CA GLU A 63 14.49 0.24 -12.53
C GLU A 63 13.89 -1.14 -12.71
N LEU A 64 12.58 -1.29 -12.46
CA LEU A 64 11.84 -2.52 -12.77
C LEU A 64 11.97 -2.88 -14.24
N ARG A 65 11.88 -1.88 -15.13
CA ARG A 65 12.07 -2.06 -16.56
C ARG A 65 13.49 -2.46 -16.91
N ALA A 66 14.50 -1.82 -16.31
CA ALA A 66 15.90 -2.17 -16.51
C ALA A 66 16.18 -3.61 -16.06
N PHE A 67 15.65 -4.01 -14.90
CA PHE A 67 15.75 -5.37 -14.40
C PHE A 67 15.05 -6.38 -15.32
N ALA A 68 13.84 -6.06 -15.79
CA ALA A 68 13.10 -6.92 -16.71
C ALA A 68 13.85 -7.18 -18.04
N LYS A 69 14.69 -6.23 -18.51
CA LYS A 69 15.50 -6.42 -19.73
C LYS A 69 16.48 -7.58 -19.61
N GLU A 70 16.98 -7.84 -18.42
CA GLU A 70 17.94 -8.92 -18.15
C GLU A 70 17.21 -10.18 -17.68
N PHE A 71 16.21 -10.01 -16.82
CA PHE A 71 15.47 -11.10 -16.20
C PHE A 71 14.64 -11.92 -17.20
N VAL A 72 13.86 -11.28 -18.08
CA VAL A 72 12.92 -11.98 -18.97
C VAL A 72 13.63 -12.92 -19.96
N PRO A 73 14.72 -12.51 -20.64
CA PRO A 73 15.49 -13.42 -21.49
C PRO A 73 16.13 -14.57 -20.70
N ALA A 74 16.74 -14.27 -19.55
CA ALA A 74 17.39 -15.29 -18.71
C ALA A 74 16.39 -16.32 -18.17
N TYR A 75 15.21 -15.88 -17.75
CA TYR A 75 14.11 -16.78 -17.38
C TYR A 75 13.68 -17.66 -18.55
N THR A 76 13.57 -17.09 -19.76
CA THR A 76 13.14 -17.83 -20.94
C THR A 76 14.14 -18.95 -21.29
N GLU A 77 15.44 -18.68 -21.19
CA GLU A 77 16.48 -19.70 -21.35
C GLU A 77 16.35 -20.81 -20.31
N TYR A 78 16.13 -20.46 -19.04
CA TYR A 78 15.88 -21.42 -17.97
C TYR A 78 14.65 -22.30 -18.25
N ALA A 79 13.51 -21.69 -18.61
CA ALA A 79 12.25 -22.41 -18.83
C ALA A 79 12.36 -23.38 -20.02
N ILE A 80 13.05 -22.99 -21.09
CA ILE A 80 13.32 -23.88 -22.23
C ILE A 80 14.25 -25.02 -21.81
N ALA A 81 15.31 -24.74 -21.03
CA ALA A 81 16.22 -25.78 -20.54
C ALA A 81 15.50 -26.79 -19.62
N GLU A 82 14.65 -26.32 -18.71
CA GLU A 82 13.81 -27.18 -17.86
C GLU A 82 12.91 -28.07 -18.73
N LEU A 83 12.23 -27.49 -19.72
CA LEU A 83 11.36 -28.22 -20.63
C LEU A 83 12.11 -29.33 -21.37
N LEU A 84 13.24 -29.02 -21.97
CA LEU A 84 14.03 -30.00 -22.72
C LEU A 84 14.52 -31.13 -21.81
N GLU A 85 14.96 -30.82 -20.60
CA GLU A 85 15.41 -31.81 -19.63
C GLU A 85 14.25 -32.72 -19.17
N LYS A 86 13.08 -32.14 -18.85
CA LYS A 86 11.90 -32.90 -18.40
C LYS A 86 11.32 -33.81 -19.49
N LYS A 87 11.46 -33.43 -20.76
CA LYS A 87 10.91 -34.17 -21.91
C LYS A 87 11.95 -35.00 -22.67
N LYS A 88 13.22 -35.02 -22.24
CA LYS A 88 14.33 -35.73 -22.91
C LYS A 88 14.07 -37.23 -23.13
N GLU A 89 13.33 -37.86 -22.21
CA GLU A 89 12.98 -39.29 -22.23
C GLU A 89 11.55 -39.56 -22.71
N GLY A 90 10.85 -38.53 -23.20
CA GLY A 90 9.47 -38.61 -23.68
C GLY A 90 8.54 -37.59 -23.05
N GLU A 91 7.45 -37.30 -23.77
CA GLU A 91 6.45 -36.27 -23.43
C GLU A 91 5.45 -36.77 -22.37
N ARG A 92 5.93 -36.86 -21.12
CA ARG A 92 5.13 -37.25 -19.95
C ARG A 92 4.54 -36.02 -19.25
N PHE A 93 3.27 -36.11 -18.84
CA PHE A 93 2.49 -35.00 -18.27
C PHE A 93 1.97 -35.31 -16.85
N PHE A 94 2.87 -35.75 -15.99
CA PHE A 94 2.62 -36.02 -14.56
C PHE A 94 3.93 -35.82 -13.78
N PRO A 95 3.90 -35.56 -12.47
CA PRO A 95 5.11 -35.44 -11.66
C PRO A 95 5.97 -36.72 -11.80
N PRO A 96 7.31 -36.63 -11.88
CA PRO A 96 8.14 -35.42 -11.80
C PRO A 96 8.41 -34.75 -13.17
N PHE A 97 7.75 -35.19 -14.25
CA PHE A 97 8.02 -34.77 -15.63
C PHE A 97 7.35 -33.46 -16.05
N LEU A 98 6.60 -32.84 -15.15
CA LEU A 98 6.01 -31.53 -15.37
C LEU A 98 7.04 -30.41 -15.14
N THR A 99 7.06 -29.44 -16.05
CA THR A 99 7.75 -28.16 -15.85
C THR A 99 6.94 -27.24 -14.94
N GLN A 100 7.56 -26.19 -14.40
CA GLN A 100 6.82 -25.21 -13.61
C GLN A 100 5.77 -24.45 -14.42
N GLU A 101 6.09 -24.10 -15.67
CA GLU A 101 5.12 -23.51 -16.63
C GLU A 101 3.93 -24.44 -16.87
N GLU A 102 4.14 -25.74 -17.03
CA GLU A 102 3.04 -26.70 -17.20
C GLU A 102 2.15 -26.76 -15.94
N TYR A 103 2.71 -26.67 -14.73
CA TYR A 103 1.91 -26.56 -13.51
C TYR A 103 1.06 -25.28 -13.48
N GLN A 104 1.59 -24.16 -13.98
CA GLN A 104 0.89 -22.88 -14.04
C GLN A 104 -0.19 -22.87 -15.14
N GLU A 105 0.05 -23.49 -16.29
CA GLU A 105 -0.92 -23.57 -17.40
C GLU A 105 -2.02 -24.63 -17.18
N MET A 106 -1.93 -25.49 -16.16
CA MET A 106 -2.93 -26.53 -15.89
C MET A 106 -4.02 -26.09 -14.89
N ALA A 107 -5.28 -26.24 -15.31
CA ALA A 107 -6.43 -26.03 -14.43
C ALA A 107 -6.40 -26.96 -13.21
N VAL A 108 -6.92 -26.49 -12.08
CA VAL A 108 -6.92 -27.20 -10.80
C VAL A 108 -7.52 -28.61 -10.91
N ARG A 109 -8.67 -28.73 -11.59
CA ARG A 109 -9.37 -30.02 -11.79
C ARG A 109 -8.54 -31.06 -12.53
N GLU A 110 -7.59 -30.63 -13.36
CA GLU A 110 -6.72 -31.49 -14.18
C GLU A 110 -5.41 -31.80 -13.45
N LYS A 111 -4.91 -30.81 -12.71
CA LYS A 111 -3.64 -30.83 -11.99
C LYS A 111 -3.69 -31.66 -10.70
N TRP A 112 -4.69 -31.47 -9.86
CA TRP A 112 -4.75 -32.08 -8.52
C TRP A 112 -4.83 -33.62 -8.51
N PRO A 113 -5.56 -34.29 -9.42
CA PRO A 113 -5.50 -35.74 -9.53
C PRO A 113 -4.08 -36.28 -9.80
N LYS A 114 -3.34 -35.61 -10.70
CA LYS A 114 -1.96 -36.00 -11.05
C LYS A 114 -0.99 -35.80 -9.90
N ILE A 115 -1.15 -34.72 -9.13
CA ILE A 115 -0.39 -34.46 -7.90
C ILE A 115 -0.65 -35.57 -6.89
N LEU A 116 -1.90 -35.97 -6.66
CA LEU A 116 -2.23 -37.00 -5.67
C LEU A 116 -1.64 -38.36 -6.06
N GLU A 117 -1.77 -38.76 -7.33
CA GLU A 117 -1.27 -40.05 -7.83
C GLU A 117 0.26 -40.17 -7.73
N ASN A 118 0.97 -39.05 -7.79
CA ASN A 118 2.45 -38.99 -7.80
C ASN A 118 2.98 -38.11 -6.67
N LEU A 119 2.28 -38.05 -5.52
CA LEU A 119 2.55 -37.08 -4.46
C LEU A 119 3.99 -37.15 -3.91
N GLU A 120 4.57 -38.35 -3.89
CA GLU A 120 5.94 -38.58 -3.44
C GLU A 120 6.99 -38.01 -4.41
N ASP A 121 6.64 -37.88 -5.69
CA ASP A 121 7.50 -37.36 -6.76
C ASP A 121 7.34 -35.84 -6.99
N VAL A 122 6.39 -35.20 -6.30
CA VAL A 122 6.22 -33.74 -6.32
C VAL A 122 7.27 -33.10 -5.42
N SER A 123 8.03 -32.14 -5.97
CA SER A 123 9.01 -31.41 -5.18
C SER A 123 8.34 -30.62 -4.05
N MET A 124 9.06 -30.44 -2.93
CA MET A 124 8.48 -29.76 -1.78
C MET A 124 8.04 -28.32 -2.11
N LEU A 125 8.85 -27.58 -2.85
CA LEU A 125 8.51 -26.24 -3.30
C LEU A 125 7.22 -26.23 -4.13
N GLN A 126 7.08 -27.16 -5.07
CA GLN A 126 5.88 -27.26 -5.90
C GLN A 126 4.65 -27.61 -5.05
N LEU A 127 4.78 -28.53 -4.10
CA LEU A 127 3.67 -28.88 -3.20
C LEU A 127 3.22 -27.67 -2.37
N ARG A 128 4.17 -26.85 -1.87
CA ARG A 128 3.88 -25.61 -1.15
C ARG A 128 3.09 -24.63 -2.01
N ARG A 129 3.53 -24.38 -3.25
CA ARG A 129 2.84 -23.52 -4.21
C ARG A 129 1.41 -23.97 -4.45
N GLU A 130 1.22 -25.26 -4.70
CA GLU A 130 -0.11 -25.80 -4.99
C GLU A 130 -1.04 -25.76 -3.77
N VAL A 131 -0.55 -26.08 -2.57
CA VAL A 131 -1.34 -25.94 -1.34
C VAL A 131 -1.69 -24.47 -1.08
N ALA A 132 -0.74 -23.54 -1.25
CA ALA A 132 -1.00 -22.10 -1.12
C ALA A 132 -2.07 -21.61 -2.12
N ARG A 133 -2.01 -22.07 -3.38
CA ARG A 133 -3.04 -21.80 -4.40
C ARG A 133 -4.42 -22.26 -3.95
N MET A 134 -4.54 -23.42 -3.31
CA MET A 134 -5.85 -23.92 -2.85
C MET A 134 -6.50 -23.01 -1.80
N GLY A 135 -5.69 -22.29 -1.02
CA GLY A 135 -6.18 -21.25 -0.11
C GLY A 135 -6.89 -20.09 -0.82
N MET A 136 -6.63 -19.92 -2.12
CA MET A 136 -7.16 -18.84 -2.96
C MET A 136 -8.35 -19.26 -3.83
N LEU A 137 -8.85 -20.49 -3.70
CA LEU A 137 -10.04 -20.95 -4.43
C LEU A 137 -11.33 -20.35 -3.87
N PHE A 138 -11.67 -19.14 -4.32
CA PHE A 138 -12.84 -18.39 -3.83
C PHE A 138 -14.12 -18.63 -4.63
N ARG A 139 -14.01 -19.03 -5.91
CA ARG A 139 -15.14 -19.13 -6.82
C ARG A 139 -15.11 -20.44 -7.63
N PRO A 140 -16.26 -21.09 -7.89
CA PRO A 140 -16.32 -22.37 -8.61
C PRO A 140 -15.63 -22.40 -9.98
N TYR A 141 -15.69 -21.32 -10.76
CA TYR A 141 -15.10 -21.30 -12.10
C TYR A 141 -13.57 -21.48 -12.07
N MET A 142 -12.90 -21.08 -10.98
CA MET A 142 -11.44 -21.21 -10.80
C MET A 142 -10.94 -22.66 -10.86
N LEU A 143 -11.81 -23.64 -10.59
CA LEU A 143 -11.47 -25.05 -10.71
C LEU A 143 -11.12 -25.47 -12.14
N SER A 144 -11.72 -24.81 -13.14
CA SER A 144 -11.59 -25.10 -14.56
C SER A 144 -10.80 -24.05 -15.34
N ASP A 145 -10.42 -22.96 -14.70
CA ASP A 145 -9.73 -21.84 -15.33
C ASP A 145 -8.21 -21.98 -15.16
N PRO A 146 -7.44 -22.23 -16.24
CA PRO A 146 -5.97 -22.19 -16.17
C PRO A 146 -5.42 -20.85 -15.69
N GLY A 147 -6.09 -19.74 -16.00
CA GLY A 147 -5.68 -18.38 -15.62
C GLY A 147 -5.70 -18.14 -14.11
N PHE A 148 -6.38 -19.00 -13.34
CA PHE A 148 -6.35 -18.97 -11.88
C PHE A 148 -4.93 -19.00 -11.31
N ASN A 149 -4.03 -19.83 -11.85
CA ASN A 149 -2.70 -20.02 -11.28
C ASN A 149 -1.81 -18.78 -11.40
N GLU A 150 -2.03 -17.96 -12.43
CA GLU A 150 -1.39 -16.65 -12.59
C GLU A 150 -2.15 -15.58 -11.80
N GLY A 151 -3.49 -15.60 -11.84
CA GLY A 151 -4.33 -14.61 -11.16
C GLY A 151 -4.11 -14.55 -9.65
N VAL A 152 -3.80 -15.67 -8.99
CA VAL A 152 -3.46 -15.64 -7.55
C VAL A 152 -2.21 -14.82 -7.24
N LEU A 153 -1.29 -14.69 -8.20
CA LEU A 153 -0.03 -13.96 -8.04
C LEU A 153 -0.25 -12.45 -7.99
N GLU A 154 -1.43 -11.95 -8.37
CA GLU A 154 -1.78 -10.55 -8.17
C GLU A 154 -1.91 -10.20 -6.68
N PHE A 155 -2.25 -11.18 -5.85
CA PHE A 155 -2.60 -10.96 -4.45
C PHE A 155 -1.46 -11.32 -3.51
N VAL A 156 -1.10 -10.39 -2.61
CA VAL A 156 -0.07 -10.62 -1.59
C VAL A 156 -0.41 -11.82 -0.69
N LEU A 157 -1.70 -12.09 -0.47
CA LEU A 157 -2.17 -13.22 0.31
C LEU A 157 -1.59 -14.56 -0.18
N TYR A 158 -1.38 -14.75 -1.48
CA TYR A 158 -0.73 -15.96 -2.00
C TYR A 158 0.70 -16.11 -1.47
N PHE A 159 1.48 -15.03 -1.47
CA PHE A 159 2.86 -15.05 -0.98
C PHE A 159 2.91 -15.20 0.55
N ASP A 160 2.00 -14.56 1.29
CA ASP A 160 1.86 -14.77 2.74
C ASP A 160 1.55 -16.24 3.07
N LEU A 161 0.64 -16.86 2.30
CA LEU A 161 0.33 -18.28 2.42
C LEU A 161 1.55 -19.14 2.10
N LEU A 162 2.26 -18.84 1.01
CA LEU A 162 3.45 -19.57 0.58
C LEU A 162 4.55 -19.54 1.65
N ASP A 163 4.81 -18.38 2.25
CA ASP A 163 5.80 -18.21 3.31
C ASP A 163 5.38 -18.92 4.60
N ARG A 164 4.09 -18.93 4.94
CA ARG A 164 3.56 -19.69 6.08
C ARG A 164 3.70 -21.19 5.89
N VAL A 165 3.32 -21.71 4.73
CA VAL A 165 3.47 -23.15 4.43
C VAL A 165 4.93 -23.56 4.22
N ALA A 166 5.84 -22.60 4.02
CA ALA A 166 7.27 -22.88 3.94
C ALA A 166 7.82 -23.51 5.24
N GLY A 167 7.29 -23.09 6.40
CA GLY A 167 7.67 -23.62 7.72
C GLY A 167 7.03 -24.97 8.08
N VAL A 168 6.09 -25.46 7.28
CA VAL A 168 5.34 -26.70 7.56
C VAL A 168 6.18 -27.93 7.23
N SER A 169 6.05 -28.99 8.04
CA SER A 169 6.76 -30.25 7.81
C SER A 169 6.28 -30.94 6.53
N VAL A 170 7.16 -31.72 5.89
CA VAL A 170 6.82 -32.46 4.65
C VAL A 170 5.65 -33.43 4.88
N SER A 171 5.56 -34.06 6.06
CA SER A 171 4.47 -34.98 6.39
C SER A 171 3.13 -34.24 6.43
N ASP A 172 3.08 -33.13 7.18
CA ASP A 172 1.84 -32.37 7.37
C ASP A 172 1.35 -31.75 6.06
N LEU A 173 2.28 -31.29 5.21
CA LEU A 173 1.89 -30.75 3.91
C LEU A 173 1.34 -31.82 2.97
N ARG A 174 1.92 -33.03 3.00
CA ARG A 174 1.40 -34.19 2.23
C ARG A 174 0.05 -34.65 2.75
N ASP A 175 -0.16 -34.64 4.07
CA ASP A 175 -1.45 -34.98 4.68
C ASP A 175 -2.52 -33.94 4.32
N CYS A 176 -2.17 -32.66 4.34
CA CYS A 176 -3.03 -31.59 3.84
C CYS A 176 -3.38 -31.79 2.35
N ALA A 177 -2.41 -32.14 1.50
CA ALA A 177 -2.67 -32.43 0.09
C ALA A 177 -3.60 -33.64 -0.10
N ARG A 178 -3.45 -34.70 0.71
CA ARG A 178 -4.35 -35.87 0.73
C ARG A 178 -5.77 -35.51 1.19
N GLU A 179 -5.91 -34.54 2.09
CA GLU A 179 -7.21 -34.02 2.51
C GLU A 179 -7.87 -33.16 1.42
N ILE A 180 -7.11 -32.29 0.76
CA ILE A 180 -7.62 -31.38 -0.27
C ILE A 180 -8.06 -32.12 -1.54
N ALA A 181 -7.30 -33.11 -2.00
CA ALA A 181 -7.56 -33.77 -3.28
C ALA A 181 -8.99 -34.36 -3.45
N PRO A 182 -9.56 -35.12 -2.49
CA PRO A 182 -10.94 -35.59 -2.58
C PRO A 182 -11.98 -34.45 -2.53
N LEU A 183 -11.65 -33.33 -1.86
CA LEU A 183 -12.51 -32.14 -1.86
C LEU A 183 -12.51 -31.47 -3.24
N VAL A 184 -11.37 -31.39 -3.92
CA VAL A 184 -11.31 -30.88 -5.31
C VAL A 184 -12.17 -31.74 -6.23
N GLN A 185 -12.06 -33.06 -6.16
CA GLN A 185 -12.91 -33.98 -6.95
C GLN A 185 -14.40 -33.78 -6.65
N SER A 186 -14.75 -33.62 -5.38
CA SER A 186 -16.12 -33.36 -4.94
C SER A 186 -16.63 -32.00 -5.44
N ALA A 187 -15.79 -30.97 -5.42
CA ALA A 187 -16.13 -29.63 -5.88
C ALA A 187 -16.38 -29.60 -7.40
N VAL A 188 -15.57 -30.35 -8.17
CA VAL A 188 -15.75 -30.52 -9.63
C VAL A 188 -17.03 -31.30 -9.96
N ALA A 189 -17.38 -32.29 -9.14
CA ALA A 189 -18.60 -33.11 -9.31
C ALA A 189 -19.87 -32.46 -8.73
N ALA A 190 -19.76 -31.31 -8.07
CA ALA A 190 -20.88 -30.63 -7.43
C ALA A 190 -21.97 -30.28 -8.45
N LYS A 191 -23.24 -30.47 -8.07
CA LYS A 191 -24.39 -30.28 -8.99
C LYS A 191 -24.92 -28.85 -8.98
N SER A 192 -24.40 -28.00 -8.08
CA SER A 192 -24.81 -26.61 -7.95
C SER A 192 -23.64 -25.73 -7.48
N VAL A 193 -23.73 -24.44 -7.83
CA VAL A 193 -22.77 -23.41 -7.40
C VAL A 193 -22.66 -23.34 -5.87
N ALA A 194 -23.80 -23.31 -5.17
CA ALA A 194 -23.82 -23.23 -3.71
C ALA A 194 -23.23 -24.47 -3.00
N GLU A 195 -23.35 -25.66 -3.60
CA GLU A 195 -22.68 -26.86 -3.11
C GLU A 195 -21.16 -26.76 -3.32
N CYS A 196 -20.74 -26.35 -4.51
CA CYS A 196 -19.33 -26.16 -4.84
C CYS A 196 -18.68 -25.14 -3.89
N GLU A 197 -19.30 -23.99 -3.66
CA GLU A 197 -18.81 -22.93 -2.76
C GLU A 197 -18.57 -23.43 -1.33
N LYS A 198 -19.45 -24.28 -0.80
CA LYS A 198 -19.26 -24.90 0.53
C LYS A 198 -18.04 -25.83 0.56
N ILE A 199 -17.78 -26.55 -0.53
CA ILE A 199 -16.62 -27.44 -0.63
C ILE A 199 -15.35 -26.61 -0.78
N LEU A 200 -15.36 -25.55 -1.58
CA LEU A 200 -14.24 -24.61 -1.69
C LEU A 200 -13.88 -23.98 -0.35
N ALA A 201 -14.88 -23.56 0.45
CA ALA A 201 -14.63 -23.05 1.80
C ALA A 201 -13.94 -24.09 2.71
N ARG A 202 -14.27 -25.37 2.58
CA ARG A 202 -13.57 -26.45 3.31
C ARG A 202 -12.14 -26.63 2.84
N ILE A 203 -11.88 -26.55 1.54
CA ILE A 203 -10.51 -26.57 0.99
C ILE A 203 -9.69 -25.42 1.59
N ARG A 204 -10.24 -24.19 1.57
CA ARG A 204 -9.57 -23.03 2.17
C ARG A 204 -9.34 -23.19 3.66
N THR A 205 -10.27 -23.82 4.38
CA THR A 205 -10.12 -24.10 5.82
C THR A 205 -8.96 -25.06 6.10
N ALA A 206 -8.78 -26.10 5.28
CA ALA A 206 -7.65 -27.02 5.40
C ALA A 206 -6.31 -26.28 5.20
N VAL A 207 -6.24 -25.42 4.18
CA VAL A 207 -5.04 -24.59 3.92
C VAL A 207 -4.81 -23.58 5.04
N ALA A 208 -5.85 -22.89 5.51
CA ALA A 208 -5.76 -21.92 6.60
C ALA A 208 -5.27 -22.55 7.90
N THR A 209 -5.71 -23.79 8.18
CA THR A 209 -5.29 -24.55 9.35
C THR A 209 -3.80 -24.88 9.29
N VAL A 210 -3.32 -25.42 8.17
CA VAL A 210 -1.91 -25.78 8.03
C VAL A 210 -0.99 -24.55 7.96
N ALA A 211 -1.48 -23.42 7.45
CA ALA A 211 -0.75 -22.16 7.39
C ALA A 211 -0.89 -21.28 8.65
N GLU A 212 -1.59 -21.79 9.68
CA GLU A 212 -1.89 -21.07 10.94
C GLU A 212 -2.45 -19.66 10.70
N LEU A 213 -3.39 -19.53 9.75
CA LEU A 213 -4.04 -18.26 9.48
C LEU A 213 -5.09 -17.94 10.55
N PRO A 214 -5.18 -16.67 10.99
CA PRO A 214 -6.12 -16.25 12.03
C PRO A 214 -7.58 -16.13 11.55
N ALA A 215 -7.84 -16.22 10.24
CA ALA A 215 -9.15 -16.04 9.63
C ALA A 215 -9.25 -16.78 8.27
N ASP A 216 -10.46 -16.84 7.69
CA ASP A 216 -10.67 -17.38 6.33
C ASP A 216 -9.88 -16.54 5.32
N PRO A 217 -9.07 -17.17 4.44
CA PRO A 217 -8.37 -16.49 3.35
C PRO A 217 -9.24 -15.51 2.55
N GLU A 218 -10.52 -15.81 2.32
CA GLU A 218 -11.43 -14.92 1.59
C GLU A 218 -11.61 -13.56 2.30
N THR A 219 -11.54 -13.53 3.62
CA THR A 219 -11.63 -12.29 4.42
C THR A 219 -10.32 -11.52 4.51
N LEU A 220 -9.22 -12.17 4.15
CA LEU A 220 -7.86 -11.61 4.15
C LEU A 220 -7.43 -11.17 2.75
N LEU A 221 -8.30 -11.28 1.75
CA LEU A 221 -8.00 -10.89 0.38
C LEU A 221 -7.75 -9.38 0.32
N GLY A 222 -6.49 -9.01 0.09
CA GLY A 222 -6.05 -7.62 -0.08
C GLY A 222 -6.35 -7.09 -1.50
N PRO A 223 -5.95 -5.84 -1.78
CA PRO A 223 -6.07 -5.29 -3.11
C PRO A 223 -5.14 -6.00 -4.09
N GLU A 224 -5.55 -6.05 -5.36
CA GLU A 224 -4.72 -6.52 -6.46
C GLU A 224 -3.42 -5.70 -6.51
N MET A 225 -2.32 -6.42 -6.58
CA MET A 225 -0.98 -5.90 -6.88
C MET A 225 -0.48 -4.84 -5.91
N GLU A 226 -0.93 -4.97 -4.66
CA GLU A 226 -0.22 -4.51 -3.48
C GLU A 226 1.24 -4.99 -3.54
N ARG A 227 2.19 -4.13 -3.14
CA ARG A 227 3.62 -4.49 -3.18
C ARG A 227 3.91 -5.64 -2.22
N TYR A 228 4.81 -6.54 -2.63
CA TYR A 228 5.32 -7.61 -1.78
C TYR A 228 6.84 -7.48 -1.55
N PRO A 229 7.33 -7.59 -0.29
CA PRO A 229 6.58 -7.58 0.98
C PRO A 229 5.72 -6.32 1.15
N ARG A 230 4.70 -6.33 2.04
CA ARG A 230 3.85 -5.14 2.28
C ARG A 230 4.58 -3.99 2.97
N GLU A 231 5.54 -4.35 3.82
CA GLU A 231 6.35 -3.39 4.55
C GLU A 231 7.45 -2.85 3.64
N ALA A 232 7.45 -1.53 3.45
CA ALA A 232 8.46 -0.89 2.64
C ALA A 232 9.85 -1.01 3.27
N PRO A 233 10.90 -1.26 2.47
CA PRO A 233 12.25 -1.34 3.01
C PRO A 233 12.65 -0.01 3.66
N PRO A 234 13.51 -0.04 4.70
CA PRO A 234 13.97 1.18 5.36
C PRO A 234 14.54 2.19 4.36
N GLY A 235 14.19 3.47 4.52
CA GLY A 235 14.62 4.56 3.64
C GLY A 235 13.92 4.63 2.29
N TRP A 236 13.04 3.68 1.94
CA TRP A 236 12.35 3.69 0.65
C TRP A 236 11.49 4.94 0.44
N LYS A 237 10.70 5.35 1.45
CA LYS A 237 9.86 6.55 1.35
C LYS A 237 10.68 7.80 1.03
N LEU A 238 11.87 7.94 1.64
CA LEU A 238 12.78 9.06 1.37
C LEU A 238 13.37 8.99 -0.03
N ARG A 239 13.73 7.79 -0.48
CA ARG A 239 14.22 7.58 -1.84
C ARG A 239 13.14 7.89 -2.89
N GLU A 240 11.92 7.41 -2.69
CA GLU A 240 10.78 7.69 -3.55
C GLU A 240 10.52 9.20 -3.62
N LEU A 241 10.48 9.87 -2.45
CA LEU A 241 10.37 11.31 -2.38
C LEU A 241 11.50 12.01 -3.15
N SER A 242 12.76 11.62 -2.95
CA SER A 242 13.91 12.20 -3.65
C SER A 242 13.73 12.16 -5.18
N LEU A 243 13.31 11.01 -5.71
CA LEU A 243 13.06 10.82 -7.14
C LEU A 243 11.88 11.66 -7.64
N THR A 244 10.81 11.76 -6.86
CA THR A 244 9.68 12.65 -7.16
C THR A 244 10.15 14.11 -7.26
N LEU A 245 10.97 14.56 -6.30
CA LEU A 245 11.49 15.93 -6.25
C LEU A 245 12.45 16.26 -7.41
N GLU A 246 13.16 15.29 -7.98
CA GLU A 246 14.04 15.51 -9.13
C GLU A 246 13.29 16.07 -10.34
N THR A 247 12.07 15.59 -10.57
CA THR A 247 11.24 15.96 -11.73
C THR A 247 10.43 17.24 -11.54
N MET A 248 10.34 17.76 -10.32
CA MET A 248 9.55 18.94 -10.00
C MET A 248 10.16 20.24 -10.54
N SER A 249 9.28 21.16 -10.95
CA SER A 249 9.69 22.53 -11.29
C SER A 249 10.12 23.29 -10.03
N LEU A 250 10.87 24.39 -10.19
CA LEU A 250 11.26 25.24 -9.06
C LEU A 250 10.05 25.79 -8.30
N LYS A 251 8.94 26.05 -9.00
CA LYS A 251 7.69 26.49 -8.38
C LYS A 251 7.09 25.40 -7.49
N ASP A 252 7.04 24.17 -7.98
CA ASP A 252 6.47 23.03 -7.25
C ASP A 252 7.36 22.62 -6.08
N LEU A 253 8.68 22.69 -6.23
CA LEU A 253 9.64 22.48 -5.13
C LEU A 253 9.44 23.48 -4.01
N ARG A 254 9.22 24.77 -4.33
CA ARG A 254 8.92 25.79 -3.31
C ARG A 254 7.62 25.47 -2.57
N LEU A 255 6.58 25.08 -3.30
CA LEU A 255 5.30 24.71 -2.69
C LEU A 255 5.43 23.46 -1.82
N SER A 256 6.12 22.42 -2.29
CA SER A 256 6.40 21.21 -1.51
C SER A 256 7.22 21.51 -0.26
N ALA A 257 8.24 22.37 -0.34
CA ALA A 257 8.99 22.83 0.83
C ALA A 257 8.10 23.57 1.84
N LEU A 258 7.20 24.45 1.39
CA LEU A 258 6.24 25.11 2.26
C LEU A 258 5.33 24.09 2.97
N VAL A 259 4.83 23.07 2.27
CA VAL A 259 4.01 22.00 2.84
C VAL A 259 4.77 21.26 3.95
N HIS A 260 6.02 20.88 3.69
CA HIS A 260 6.83 20.17 4.67
C HIS A 260 7.24 21.04 5.86
N MET A 261 7.47 22.34 5.67
CA MET A 261 7.75 23.24 6.79
C MET A 261 6.51 23.55 7.64
N ASP A 262 5.31 23.56 7.05
CA ASP A 262 4.06 23.92 7.74
C ASP A 262 3.69 22.93 8.86
N ILE A 263 4.07 21.67 8.71
CA ILE A 263 3.81 20.59 9.67
C ILE A 263 4.81 20.54 10.84
N LEU A 264 5.79 21.44 10.86
CA LEU A 264 6.85 21.46 11.87
C LEU A 264 6.50 22.31 13.10
N THR A 265 6.91 21.86 14.27
CA THR A 265 7.03 22.72 15.45
C THR A 265 8.14 23.74 15.30
N THR A 266 8.14 24.77 16.14
CA THR A 266 9.18 25.81 16.20
C THR A 266 10.54 25.21 16.52
N GLU A 267 10.61 24.18 17.37
CA GLU A 267 11.88 23.50 17.66
C GLU A 267 12.37 22.73 16.42
N GLU A 268 11.49 21.99 15.75
CA GLU A 268 11.84 21.29 14.51
C GLU A 268 12.26 22.25 13.40
N VAL A 269 11.62 23.42 13.28
CA VAL A 269 12.07 24.49 12.36
C VAL A 269 13.46 25.00 12.75
N ARG A 270 13.75 25.13 14.05
CA ARG A 270 15.07 25.56 14.52
C ARG A 270 16.14 24.53 14.18
N GLU A 271 15.87 23.26 14.45
CA GLU A 271 16.83 22.17 14.26
C GLU A 271 17.05 21.85 12.79
N ILE A 272 15.97 21.77 12.00
CA ILE A 272 16.01 21.23 10.64
C ILE A 272 16.12 22.33 9.59
N VAL A 273 15.28 23.38 9.69
CA VAL A 273 15.11 24.38 8.63
C VAL A 273 16.11 25.54 8.75
N SER A 274 16.38 26.00 9.98
CA SER A 274 17.25 27.17 10.22
C SER A 274 18.66 27.01 9.63
N PRO A 275 19.33 25.84 9.67
CA PRO A 275 20.61 25.65 8.99
C PRO A 275 20.56 25.97 7.49
N PHE A 276 19.46 25.67 6.80
CA PHE A 276 19.28 26.02 5.40
C PHE A 276 19.04 27.52 5.21
N MET A 277 18.23 28.14 6.07
CA MET A 277 17.93 29.56 5.99
C MET A 277 19.15 30.45 6.26
N THR A 278 20.17 29.97 6.98
CA THR A 278 21.45 30.71 7.14
C THR A 278 22.34 30.70 5.89
N ARG A 279 22.13 29.73 4.97
CA ARG A 279 22.92 29.60 3.73
C ARG A 279 22.45 30.54 2.62
N PHE A 280 21.23 31.07 2.71
CA PHE A 280 20.59 31.85 1.65
C PHE A 280 19.93 33.12 2.23
N PRO A 281 19.89 34.26 1.51
CA PRO A 281 19.34 35.49 2.08
C PRO A 281 17.82 35.47 2.29
N SER A 282 17.09 34.62 1.54
CA SER A 282 15.66 34.37 1.76
C SER A 282 15.22 32.99 1.27
N PHE A 283 14.05 32.53 1.73
CA PHE A 283 13.45 31.26 1.28
C PHE A 283 13.24 31.23 -0.25
N TYR A 284 12.81 32.34 -0.83
CA TYR A 284 12.55 32.43 -2.27
C TYR A 284 13.83 32.41 -3.12
N GLU A 285 15.00 32.64 -2.52
CA GLU A 285 16.30 32.58 -3.19
C GLU A 285 16.99 31.22 -3.06
N ILE A 286 16.40 30.27 -2.34
CA ILE A 286 16.94 28.91 -2.27
C ILE A 286 16.84 28.25 -3.67
N PRO A 287 17.96 27.77 -4.24
CA PRO A 287 17.96 27.08 -5.52
C PRO A 287 17.31 25.70 -5.40
N GLY A 288 16.93 25.11 -6.55
CA GLY A 288 16.20 23.84 -6.57
C GLY A 288 16.89 22.69 -5.83
N ASN A 289 18.22 22.57 -5.91
CA ASN A 289 18.96 21.58 -5.11
C ASN A 289 18.86 21.83 -3.60
N GLY A 290 18.95 23.08 -3.16
CA GLY A 290 18.78 23.44 -1.75
C GLY A 290 17.37 23.15 -1.22
N LEU A 291 16.33 23.35 -2.05
CA LEU A 291 14.96 23.00 -1.69
C LEU A 291 14.78 21.48 -1.57
N ARG A 292 15.39 20.69 -2.45
CA ARG A 292 15.36 19.22 -2.36
C ARG A 292 16.03 18.72 -1.08
N GLU A 293 17.21 19.23 -0.76
CA GLU A 293 17.92 18.90 0.49
C GLU A 293 17.05 19.24 1.72
N LEU A 294 16.42 20.43 1.73
CA LEU A 294 15.54 20.84 2.81
C LEU A 294 14.33 19.91 2.97
N ILE A 295 13.64 19.59 1.88
CA ILE A 295 12.45 18.72 1.91
C ILE A 295 12.82 17.33 2.44
N LEU A 296 13.92 16.75 1.97
CA LEU A 296 14.36 15.42 2.40
C LEU A 296 14.77 15.42 3.87
N ALA A 297 15.47 16.45 4.35
CA ALA A 297 15.85 16.57 5.75
C ALA A 297 14.62 16.65 6.67
N VAL A 298 13.58 17.37 6.23
CA VAL A 298 12.30 17.41 6.95
C VAL A 298 11.65 16.04 6.97
N ALA A 299 11.43 15.42 5.79
CA ALA A 299 10.77 14.12 5.69
C ALA A 299 11.47 13.02 6.50
N GLU A 300 12.81 13.04 6.57
CA GLU A 300 13.59 12.10 7.37
C GLU A 300 13.35 12.28 8.87
N SER A 301 13.17 13.53 9.31
CA SER A 301 13.00 13.87 10.73
C SER A 301 11.57 13.70 11.23
N VAL A 302 10.57 13.83 10.34
CA VAL A 302 9.15 13.96 10.72
C VAL A 302 8.25 12.80 10.32
N ASP A 303 8.84 11.75 9.73
CA ASP A 303 8.20 10.51 9.27
C ASP A 303 7.00 10.77 8.35
N ASP A 304 5.83 10.21 8.63
CA ASP A 304 4.65 10.20 7.74
C ASP A 304 3.63 11.30 8.04
N ARG A 305 4.03 12.37 8.75
CA ARG A 305 3.15 13.53 9.02
C ARG A 305 2.70 14.20 7.71
N LEU A 306 1.38 14.41 7.58
CA LEU A 306 0.78 15.08 6.42
C LEU A 306 -0.01 16.33 6.83
N ILE A 307 -0.10 17.28 5.89
CA ILE A 307 -0.79 18.57 6.08
C ILE A 307 -2.28 18.43 6.45
N THR A 308 -2.93 17.31 6.11
CA THR A 308 -4.35 17.04 6.41
C THR A 308 -4.55 16.41 7.79
N TYR A 309 -3.50 15.92 8.45
CA TYR A 309 -3.61 15.19 9.72
C TYR A 309 -4.13 16.06 10.87
N PHE A 310 -4.03 17.39 10.76
CA PHE A 310 -4.68 18.31 11.69
C PHE A 310 -6.19 18.07 11.82
N PHE A 311 -6.84 17.57 10.75
CA PHE A 311 -8.25 17.24 10.71
C PHE A 311 -8.52 15.73 10.64
N ASP A 312 -7.71 14.97 9.90
CA ASP A 312 -7.88 13.51 9.78
C ASP A 312 -7.77 12.81 11.14
N ARG A 313 -7.08 13.40 12.11
CA ARG A 313 -7.02 12.92 13.50
C ARG A 313 -8.39 12.74 14.14
N TYR A 314 -9.40 13.53 13.78
CA TYR A 314 -10.76 13.38 14.29
C TYR A 314 -11.52 12.26 13.57
N LEU A 315 -11.30 12.10 12.27
CA LEU A 315 -12.05 11.17 11.41
C LEU A 315 -11.51 9.74 11.44
N THR A 316 -10.19 9.60 11.35
CA THR A 316 -9.53 8.32 11.05
C THR A 316 -8.47 7.92 12.07
N GLY A 317 -8.17 8.76 13.05
CA GLY A 317 -7.14 8.49 14.06
C GLY A 317 -5.71 8.71 13.55
N ARG A 318 -5.56 9.41 12.41
CA ARG A 318 -4.27 9.88 11.88
C ARG A 318 -3.81 11.11 12.67
N MET A 319 -3.09 10.85 13.75
CA MET A 319 -2.59 11.87 14.66
C MET A 319 -1.59 12.80 13.95
N ALA A 320 -1.52 14.07 14.38
CA ALA A 320 -0.70 15.06 13.71
C ALA A 320 0.75 15.09 14.23
N MET A 321 0.99 14.67 15.48
CA MET A 321 2.33 14.64 16.10
C MET A 321 2.70 13.29 16.71
N THR A 322 1.72 12.47 17.06
CA THR A 322 1.89 11.15 17.68
C THR A 322 1.62 10.03 16.68
N LYS A 323 1.87 8.77 17.10
CA LYS A 323 1.64 7.62 16.22
C LYS A 323 0.15 7.48 15.88
N PRO A 324 -0.18 7.09 14.63
CA PRO A 324 -1.57 6.88 14.24
C PRO A 324 -2.18 5.68 14.98
N VAL A 325 -3.48 5.77 15.23
CA VAL A 325 -4.28 4.64 15.71
C VAL A 325 -4.84 3.91 14.49
N SER A 326 -4.89 2.57 14.53
CA SER A 326 -5.58 1.78 13.50
C SER A 326 -7.00 2.30 13.27
N PHE A 327 -7.39 2.48 12.03
CA PHE A 327 -8.70 3.05 11.66
C PHE A 327 -9.88 2.32 12.31
N LEU A 328 -9.85 0.98 12.35
CA LEU A 328 -10.91 0.18 12.97
C LEU A 328 -10.98 0.40 14.48
N VAL A 329 -9.82 0.47 15.13
CA VAL A 329 -9.71 0.76 16.57
C VAL A 329 -10.24 2.16 16.84
N TRP A 330 -9.81 3.16 16.06
CA TRP A 330 -10.29 4.53 16.18
C TRP A 330 -11.81 4.62 16.05
N LYS A 331 -12.40 3.99 15.03
CA LYS A 331 -13.84 4.07 14.77
C LYS A 331 -14.68 3.53 15.93
N LEU A 332 -14.25 2.40 16.53
CA LEU A 332 -14.96 1.72 17.61
C LEU A 332 -14.66 2.30 19.00
N MET A 333 -13.66 3.17 19.12
CA MET A 333 -13.24 3.75 20.39
C MET A 333 -14.30 4.71 20.97
N PRO A 334 -14.58 4.64 22.30
CA PRO A 334 -15.42 5.61 22.98
C PRO A 334 -14.92 7.05 22.84
N GLU A 335 -15.84 8.02 22.81
CA GLU A 335 -15.49 9.44 22.62
C GLU A 335 -14.51 9.97 23.68
N GLY A 336 -14.65 9.55 24.95
CA GLY A 336 -13.73 9.95 26.01
C GLY A 336 -12.30 9.45 25.81
N GLU A 337 -12.12 8.25 25.24
CA GLU A 337 -10.80 7.72 24.91
C GLU A 337 -10.20 8.41 23.69
N LYS A 338 -11.02 8.71 22.67
CA LYS A 338 -10.60 9.54 21.52
C LYS A 338 -10.10 10.90 21.99
N LEU A 339 -10.87 11.55 22.87
CA LEU A 339 -10.50 12.87 23.40
C LEU A 339 -9.19 12.81 24.20
N ARG A 340 -8.96 11.75 24.99
CA ARG A 340 -7.68 11.56 25.69
C ARG A 340 -6.51 11.49 24.71
N LEU A 341 -6.61 10.67 23.67
CA LEU A 341 -5.55 10.54 22.65
C LEU A 341 -5.33 11.84 21.87
N LEU A 342 -6.40 12.57 21.55
CA LEU A 342 -6.29 13.88 20.90
C LEU A 342 -5.58 14.90 21.81
N ARG A 343 -5.82 14.87 23.12
CA ARG A 343 -5.11 15.73 24.07
C ARG A 343 -3.63 15.38 24.19
N GLU A 344 -3.29 14.10 24.23
CA GLU A 344 -1.89 13.65 24.20
C GLU A 344 -1.16 14.10 22.93
N ASP A 345 -1.86 14.10 21.79
CA ASP A 345 -1.35 14.63 20.54
C ASP A 345 -1.24 16.17 20.55
N ASN A 346 -2.18 16.88 21.19
CA ASN A 346 -2.10 18.34 21.40
C ASN A 346 -0.90 18.74 22.26
N ASP A 347 -0.59 17.97 23.30
CA ASP A 347 0.54 18.24 24.20
C ASP A 347 1.90 18.20 23.50
N ARG A 348 1.96 17.54 22.32
CA ARG A 348 3.14 17.50 21.45
C ARG A 348 3.20 18.64 20.44
N MET A 349 2.13 19.41 20.28
CA MET A 349 2.10 20.58 19.41
C MET A 349 2.55 21.83 20.19
N ASP A 350 3.21 22.74 19.50
CA ASP A 350 3.47 24.08 20.02
C ASP A 350 2.38 25.07 19.56
N SER A 351 2.43 26.29 20.08
CA SER A 351 1.46 27.33 19.72
C SER A 351 1.48 27.67 18.23
N ALA A 352 2.63 27.52 17.56
CA ALA A 352 2.75 27.81 16.13
C ALA A 352 1.94 26.81 15.30
N VAL A 353 2.09 25.50 15.54
CA VAL A 353 1.30 24.44 14.91
C VAL A 353 -0.18 24.63 15.20
N MET A 354 -0.54 24.83 16.48
CA MET A 354 -1.93 25.04 16.89
C MET A 354 -2.57 26.24 16.19
N SER A 355 -1.86 27.39 16.11
CA SER A 355 -2.38 28.58 15.43
C SER A 355 -2.61 28.36 13.94
N ARG A 356 -1.72 27.61 13.25
CA ARG A 356 -1.91 27.26 11.84
C ARG A 356 -3.11 26.35 11.64
N HIS A 357 -3.30 25.35 12.49
CA HIS A 357 -4.49 24.51 12.47
C HIS A 357 -5.78 25.32 12.68
N LEU A 358 -5.80 26.26 13.63
CA LEU A 358 -6.95 27.15 13.86
C LEU A 358 -7.20 28.07 12.65
N ALA A 359 -6.15 28.60 12.02
CA ALA A 359 -6.29 29.38 10.80
C ALA A 359 -6.92 28.54 9.66
N ARG A 360 -6.60 27.25 9.54
CA ARG A 360 -7.25 26.36 8.55
C ARG A 360 -8.76 26.26 8.74
N PHE A 361 -9.25 26.27 9.98
CA PHE A 361 -10.69 26.33 10.25
C PHE A 361 -11.32 27.63 9.74
N LEU A 362 -10.66 28.78 9.93
CA LEU A 362 -11.18 30.07 9.47
C LEU A 362 -11.27 30.17 7.95
N HIS A 363 -10.26 29.65 7.24
CA HIS A 363 -10.15 29.73 5.78
C HIS A 363 -10.92 28.63 5.03
N ALA A 364 -11.48 27.64 5.74
CA ALA A 364 -12.36 26.64 5.16
C ALA A 364 -13.80 27.18 5.05
N SER A 365 -14.46 26.93 3.92
CA SER A 365 -15.87 27.29 3.71
C SER A 365 -16.82 26.21 4.23
N SER A 366 -16.36 24.97 4.27
CA SER A 366 -17.11 23.83 4.77
C SER A 366 -16.24 22.85 5.57
N PRO A 367 -16.83 21.99 6.41
CA PRO A 367 -16.09 20.90 7.07
C PRO A 367 -15.38 19.96 6.10
N GLY A 368 -15.89 19.80 4.87
CA GLY A 368 -15.28 18.94 3.85
C GLY A 368 -13.94 19.49 3.37
N ASP A 369 -13.80 20.82 3.33
CA ASP A 369 -12.59 21.49 2.86
C ASP A 369 -11.39 21.22 3.77
N LEU A 370 -11.63 20.92 5.06
CA LEU A 370 -10.56 20.65 6.04
C LEU A 370 -9.78 19.36 5.72
N GLY A 371 -10.43 18.38 5.09
CA GLY A 371 -9.79 17.13 4.65
C GLY A 371 -9.27 17.16 3.21
N ASP A 372 -9.50 18.25 2.48
CA ASP A 372 -9.06 18.38 1.08
C ASP A 372 -7.60 18.84 1.01
N ALA A 373 -6.69 17.93 0.69
CA ALA A 373 -5.26 18.20 0.60
C ALA A 373 -4.93 19.34 -0.39
N GLY A 374 -5.61 19.42 -1.54
CA GLY A 374 -5.36 20.45 -2.55
C GLY A 374 -5.71 21.85 -2.04
N ARG A 375 -6.83 21.97 -1.30
CA ARG A 375 -7.19 23.21 -0.62
C ARG A 375 -6.21 23.57 0.48
N GLN A 376 -5.83 22.59 1.31
CA GLN A 376 -4.86 22.82 2.40
C GLN A 376 -3.49 23.29 1.90
N ILE A 377 -3.04 22.78 0.75
CA ILE A 377 -1.81 23.21 0.07
C ILE A 377 -1.97 24.63 -0.51
N SER A 378 -3.11 24.93 -1.12
CA SER A 378 -3.37 26.24 -1.74
C SER A 378 -3.33 27.39 -0.73
N LEU A 379 -3.74 27.14 0.52
CA LEU A 379 -3.66 28.12 1.61
C LEU A 379 -2.24 28.64 1.87
N LEU A 380 -1.22 27.82 1.63
CA LEU A 380 0.18 28.20 1.91
C LEU A 380 0.70 29.31 1.00
N THR A 381 0.01 29.58 -0.10
CA THR A 381 0.31 30.71 -1.00
C THR A 381 -0.58 31.94 -0.77
N ASN A 382 -1.49 31.88 0.19
CA ASN A 382 -2.41 32.97 0.51
C ASN A 382 -1.83 33.85 1.63
N GLU A 383 -1.57 35.12 1.33
CA GLU A 383 -1.04 36.09 2.32
C GLU A 383 -1.97 36.25 3.54
N ASN A 384 -3.28 36.09 3.34
CA ASN A 384 -4.25 36.16 4.44
C ASN A 384 -4.11 34.99 5.41
N PHE A 385 -3.66 33.82 4.95
CA PHE A 385 -3.43 32.67 5.84
C PHE A 385 -2.29 32.95 6.82
N VAL A 386 -1.16 33.49 6.30
CA VAL A 386 0.02 33.84 7.10
C VAL A 386 -0.30 34.93 8.13
N SER A 387 -1.04 35.98 7.73
CA SER A 387 -1.43 37.04 8.66
C SER A 387 -2.40 36.52 9.74
N THR A 388 -3.31 35.61 9.38
CA THR A 388 -4.34 35.07 10.30
C THR A 388 -3.72 34.31 11.47
N HIS A 389 -2.80 33.37 11.24
CA HIS A 389 -2.24 32.62 12.38
C HIS A 389 -1.38 33.52 13.30
N GLY A 390 -0.72 34.55 12.76
CA GLY A 390 -0.06 35.58 13.57
C GLY A 390 -1.03 36.38 14.44
N LEU A 391 -2.22 36.71 13.92
CA LEU A 391 -3.28 37.38 14.69
C LEU A 391 -3.86 36.47 15.79
N ILE A 392 -4.07 35.18 15.50
CA ILE A 392 -4.51 34.20 16.50
C ILE A 392 -3.53 34.13 17.67
N LEU A 393 -2.23 34.02 17.37
CA LEU A 393 -1.18 34.01 18.41
C LEU A 393 -1.22 35.28 19.27
N LYS A 394 -1.36 36.45 18.63
CA LYS A 394 -1.42 37.74 19.33
C LYS A 394 -2.69 37.89 20.18
N GLY A 395 -3.85 37.54 19.63
CA GLY A 395 -5.16 37.66 20.27
C GLY A 395 -5.32 36.77 21.50
N LEU A 396 -4.72 35.58 21.47
CA LEU A 396 -4.67 34.64 22.60
C LEU A 396 -3.55 34.95 23.61
N GLY A 397 -3.01 36.17 23.58
CA GLY A 397 -2.06 36.68 24.58
C GLY A 397 -0.60 36.33 24.33
N GLY A 398 -0.24 35.81 23.15
CA GLY A 398 1.14 35.50 22.74
C GLY A 398 1.82 34.38 23.53
N GLY A 399 1.15 33.81 24.53
CA GLY A 399 1.66 32.73 25.39
C GLY A 399 1.14 31.36 24.98
N GLU A 400 1.95 30.34 25.22
CA GLU A 400 1.67 28.94 24.87
C GLU A 400 0.41 28.39 25.55
N GLU A 401 0.18 28.77 26.81
CA GLU A 401 -0.94 28.28 27.62
C GLU A 401 -2.31 28.75 27.11
N GLY A 402 -2.41 30.01 26.65
CA GLY A 402 -3.65 30.57 26.10
C GLY A 402 -4.07 29.87 24.80
N VAL A 403 -3.11 29.66 23.90
CA VAL A 403 -3.33 28.94 22.64
C VAL A 403 -3.68 27.48 22.90
N ARG A 404 -2.95 26.80 23.80
CA ARG A 404 -3.21 25.40 24.15
C ARG A 404 -4.62 25.19 24.71
N ARG A 405 -5.04 26.03 25.65
CA ARG A 405 -6.40 25.94 26.23
C ARG A 405 -7.48 26.15 25.17
N PHE A 406 -7.33 27.17 24.32
CA PHE A 406 -8.30 27.43 23.26
C PHE A 406 -8.32 26.30 22.20
N TYR A 407 -7.17 25.74 21.88
CA TYR A 407 -7.06 24.60 20.97
C TYR A 407 -7.73 23.35 21.54
N ASP A 408 -7.67 23.11 22.85
CA ASP A 408 -8.43 22.03 23.50
C ASP A 408 -9.94 22.22 23.36
N GLU A 409 -10.45 23.45 23.53
CA GLU A 409 -11.86 23.75 23.30
C GLU A 409 -12.29 23.44 21.86
N VAL A 410 -11.47 23.83 20.87
CA VAL A 410 -11.71 23.51 19.46
C VAL A 410 -11.59 22.00 19.19
N THR A 411 -10.67 21.30 19.85
CA THR A 411 -10.50 19.85 19.74
C THR A 411 -11.78 19.11 20.16
N VAL A 412 -12.37 19.52 21.30
CA VAL A 412 -13.64 18.97 21.79
C VAL A 412 -14.77 19.23 20.78
N LEU A 413 -14.88 20.46 20.28
CA LEU A 413 -15.92 20.82 19.32
C LEU A 413 -15.74 20.09 17.97
N ALA A 414 -14.51 19.95 17.49
CA ALA A 414 -14.21 19.26 16.23
C ALA A 414 -14.49 17.76 16.31
N LEU A 415 -14.17 17.10 17.44
CA LEU A 415 -14.54 15.70 17.68
C LEU A 415 -16.06 15.49 17.67
N ARG A 416 -16.80 16.41 18.32
CA ARG A 416 -18.26 16.39 18.29
C ARG A 416 -18.80 16.63 16.87
N MET A 417 -18.24 17.61 16.17
CA MET A 417 -18.62 17.96 14.80
C MET A 417 -18.54 16.76 13.86
N VAL A 418 -17.46 15.98 13.90
CA VAL A 418 -17.32 14.80 13.01
C VAL A 418 -18.24 13.65 13.36
N SER A 419 -18.79 13.63 14.57
CA SER A 419 -19.74 12.62 15.06
C SER A 419 -21.21 13.01 14.84
N SER A 420 -21.46 14.27 14.49
CA SER A 420 -22.79 14.83 14.23
C SER A 420 -23.27 14.59 12.78
N GLY A 421 -24.60 14.59 12.58
CA GLY A 421 -25.21 14.59 11.25
C GLY A 421 -24.94 15.90 10.49
N GLU A 422 -25.08 15.89 9.15
CA GLU A 422 -24.65 16.99 8.26
C GLU A 422 -25.15 18.38 8.67
N GLY A 423 -26.42 18.51 9.06
CA GLY A 423 -27.00 19.80 9.47
C GLY A 423 -26.49 20.32 10.83
N GLU A 424 -26.10 19.44 11.75
CA GLU A 424 -25.46 19.85 13.02
C GLU A 424 -23.95 20.07 12.82
N LYS A 425 -23.33 19.32 11.90
CA LYS A 425 -21.91 19.45 11.53
C LYS A 425 -21.57 20.86 11.06
N GLN A 426 -22.35 21.42 10.13
CA GLN A 426 -22.12 22.79 9.66
C GLN A 426 -22.29 23.82 10.80
N LYS A 427 -23.30 23.67 11.65
CA LYS A 427 -23.52 24.59 12.80
C LYS A 427 -22.36 24.57 13.79
N ILE A 428 -21.82 23.40 14.12
CA ILE A 428 -20.67 23.29 15.01
C ILE A 428 -19.43 23.90 14.33
N PHE A 429 -19.25 23.67 13.03
CA PHE A 429 -18.17 24.29 12.26
C PHE A 429 -18.24 25.82 12.28
N ASP A 430 -19.41 26.40 12.02
CA ASP A 430 -19.62 27.85 12.07
C ASP A 430 -19.39 28.39 13.48
N THR A 431 -19.74 27.62 14.51
CA THR A 431 -19.44 27.95 15.92
C THR A 431 -17.94 27.96 16.19
N ILE A 432 -17.20 26.97 15.68
CA ILE A 432 -15.73 26.92 15.78
C ILE A 432 -15.15 28.15 15.09
N ARG A 433 -15.55 28.44 13.84
CA ARG A 433 -15.08 29.63 13.09
C ARG A 433 -15.36 30.92 13.85
N GLY A 434 -16.59 31.11 14.35
CA GLY A 434 -16.97 32.29 15.13
C GLY A 434 -16.10 32.49 16.38
N LYS A 435 -15.85 31.41 17.13
CA LYS A 435 -14.94 31.45 18.29
C LYS A 435 -13.51 31.84 17.92
N ILE A 436 -12.98 31.32 16.80
CA ILE A 436 -11.62 31.64 16.36
C ILE A 436 -11.56 33.10 15.87
N THR A 437 -12.57 33.59 15.15
CA THR A 437 -12.68 34.99 14.70
C THR A 437 -12.66 35.96 15.89
N GLU A 438 -13.46 35.68 16.91
CA GLU A 438 -13.51 36.47 18.15
C GLU A 438 -12.14 36.46 18.85
N ALA A 439 -11.54 35.28 19.02
CA ALA A 439 -10.23 35.13 19.66
C ALA A 439 -9.09 35.84 18.89
N ALA A 440 -9.17 35.87 17.55
CA ALA A 440 -8.19 36.53 16.69
C ALA A 440 -8.40 38.06 16.59
N GLY A 441 -9.52 38.59 17.11
CA GLY A 441 -9.89 39.99 16.95
C GLY A 441 -10.18 40.39 15.50
N LEU A 442 -10.60 39.43 14.67
CA LEU A 442 -10.97 39.66 13.28
C LEU A 442 -12.38 40.24 13.21
N PRO A 443 -12.67 41.17 12.27
CA PRO A 443 -14.04 41.61 12.06
C PRO A 443 -14.90 40.40 11.71
N PRO A 444 -16.14 40.30 12.23
CA PRO A 444 -17.05 39.24 11.82
C PRO A 444 -17.19 39.27 10.30
N ASP A 445 -17.13 38.08 9.68
CA ASP A 445 -17.42 37.89 8.25
C ASP A 445 -18.72 38.66 7.97
N PRO A 446 -18.79 39.54 6.94
CA PRO A 446 -20.04 40.17 6.56
C PRO A 446 -20.96 39.07 6.07
N THR A 447 -21.70 38.45 6.99
CA THR A 447 -22.77 37.52 6.66
C THR A 447 -23.73 38.24 5.73
N GLU A 448 -24.06 37.55 4.64
CA GLU A 448 -25.10 37.88 3.66
C GLU A 448 -26.38 38.40 4.35
N GLU A 449 -26.42 39.69 4.63
CA GLU A 449 -27.66 40.40 4.93
C GLU A 449 -28.29 40.78 3.59
N GLY A 450 -29.28 39.98 3.17
CA GLY A 450 -30.35 40.40 2.27
C GLY A 450 -30.12 40.16 0.79
N ASN A 451 -30.68 39.04 0.30
CA ASN A 451 -31.61 39.05 -0.83
C ASN A 451 -32.67 37.97 -0.65
#